data_AF-A0AAD5IFT2-F1
#
_entry.id   AF-A0AAD5IFT2-F1
#
_cell.length_a   1.000
_cell.length_b   1.000
_cell.length_c   1.000
_cell.angle_alpha   90.00
_cell.angle_beta   90.00
_cell.angle_gamma   90.00
#
_symmetry.space_group_name_H-M   'P 1'
#
loop_
_entity.id
_entity.type
_entity.pdbx_description
1 polymer ?
#
loop_
_entity_poly.entity_id
_entity_poly.type
_entity_poly.pdbx_seq_one_letter_code
_entity_poly.pdbx_strand_id
1 'polypeptide(L)'
;MANNNSSDESILNPTIVVAGGNTSKNNLLTFNTASQLSVKLTGSSNYPIWKAQVTTLLYGYDLMGYIDGSYPCPPMLLQQNKDTTILNPEYKLWTRQDNLLRNAIMASVDATIAPTVASATSAQQAWVSLNTTYSTISCKNSHGK
;
A
#
# COMPACT_ATOMS: atom_id res chain seq x y z
N MET A 1 -25.42 37.62 -30.01
CA MET A 1 -25.89 36.24 -29.81
C MET A 1 -24.76 35.43 -29.22
N ALA A 2 -25.07 34.72 -28.14
CA ALA A 2 -24.36 33.67 -27.39
C ALA A 2 -23.40 32.77 -28.22
N ASN A 3 -22.46 31.98 -27.68
CA ASN A 3 -21.83 31.73 -26.36
C ASN A 3 -20.80 30.61 -26.63
N ASN A 4 -19.83 30.45 -25.73
CA ASN A 4 -19.24 29.18 -25.24
C ASN A 4 -17.71 29.24 -25.20
N ASN A 5 -17.14 29.73 -24.10
CA ASN A 5 -16.86 29.07 -22.81
C ASN A 5 -15.47 28.43 -22.78
N SER A 6 -14.63 29.09 -21.99
CA SER A 6 -13.41 28.60 -21.38
C SER A 6 -13.66 27.27 -20.65
N SER A 7 -12.69 26.36 -20.70
CA SER A 7 -12.55 25.29 -19.71
C SER A 7 -11.07 25.11 -19.41
N ASP A 8 -10.70 25.83 -18.36
CA ASP A 8 -9.50 25.76 -17.55
C ASP A 8 -9.34 24.34 -16.98
N GLU A 9 -8.41 23.54 -17.51
CA GLU A 9 -7.96 22.32 -16.82
C GLU A 9 -6.88 22.70 -15.81
N SER A 10 -7.36 23.18 -14.66
CA SER A 10 -6.55 23.21 -13.44
C SER A 10 -6.28 21.77 -13.00
N ILE A 11 -5.04 21.32 -13.20
CA ILE A 11 -4.53 20.06 -12.65
C ILE A 11 -4.68 20.13 -11.13
N LEU A 12 -5.62 19.37 -10.59
CA LEU A 12 -5.87 19.24 -9.16
C LEU A 12 -4.68 18.52 -8.51
N ASN A 13 -3.68 19.28 -8.07
CA ASN A 13 -2.72 18.80 -7.10
C ASN A 13 -3.46 18.59 -5.76
N PRO A 14 -3.33 17.42 -5.10
CA PRO A 14 -3.99 17.22 -3.82
C PRO A 14 -3.41 18.18 -2.76
N THR A 15 -4.26 19.04 -2.24
CA THR A 15 -3.95 19.98 -1.16
C THR A 15 -3.90 19.24 0.17
N ILE A 16 -2.79 19.35 0.90
CA ILE A 16 -2.72 18.87 2.29
C ILE A 16 -3.52 19.86 3.16
N VAL A 17 -4.69 19.42 3.63
CA VAL A 17 -5.44 20.15 4.67
C VAL A 17 -4.93 19.69 6.03
N VAL A 18 -3.96 20.42 6.60
CA VAL A 18 -3.61 20.26 8.02
C VAL A 18 -4.59 21.09 8.83
N ALA A 19 -5.68 20.48 9.30
CA ALA A 19 -6.53 21.07 10.32
C ALA A 19 -6.03 20.62 11.71
N GLY A 20 -5.38 21.53 12.43
CA GLY A 20 -5.03 21.35 13.83
C GLY A 20 -6.29 21.33 14.71
N GLY A 21 -6.41 20.30 15.56
CA GLY A 21 -7.46 20.17 16.58
C GLY A 21 -7.61 18.75 17.08
N ASN A 22 -7.35 18.53 18.38
CA ASN A 22 -7.36 17.22 19.07
C ASN A 22 -8.72 16.50 19.01
N THR A 23 -8.75 15.31 18.38
CA THR A 23 -9.42 14.01 18.72
C THR A 23 -9.80 13.22 17.45
N SER A 24 -9.44 11.92 17.44
CA SER A 24 -9.72 10.81 16.50
C SER A 24 -10.40 11.09 15.14
N LYS A 25 -9.69 10.84 14.03
CA LYS A 25 -10.30 10.59 12.71
C LYS A 25 -9.63 9.40 12.01
N ASN A 26 -10.43 8.37 11.77
CA ASN A 26 -10.14 7.17 10.97
C ASN A 26 -9.88 7.54 9.50
N ASN A 27 -8.75 8.19 9.23
CA ASN A 27 -8.40 8.65 7.91
C ASN A 27 -7.60 7.57 7.17
N LEU A 28 -8.14 7.14 6.03
CA LEU A 28 -7.40 6.30 5.10
C LEU A 28 -6.28 7.12 4.47
N LEU A 29 -5.10 6.52 4.41
CA LEU A 29 -3.94 7.10 3.77
C LEU A 29 -3.82 6.53 2.35
N THR A 30 -3.73 7.43 1.38
CA THR A 30 -3.52 7.09 -0.03
C THR A 30 -2.16 7.58 -0.47
N PHE A 31 -1.58 6.88 -1.45
CA PHE A 31 -0.30 7.24 -2.03
C PHE A 31 -0.52 7.78 -3.44
N ASN A 32 0.11 8.91 -3.75
CA ASN A 32 0.38 9.26 -5.12
C ASN A 32 1.64 8.50 -5.55
N THR A 33 1.46 7.30 -6.08
CA THR A 33 2.59 6.43 -6.44
C THR A 33 3.50 7.05 -7.49
N ALA A 34 2.97 7.88 -8.39
CA ALA A 34 3.78 8.55 -9.41
C ALA A 34 4.79 9.56 -8.82
N SER A 35 4.44 10.25 -7.73
CA SER A 35 5.32 11.23 -7.09
C SER A 35 6.09 10.68 -5.89
N GLN A 36 5.53 9.71 -5.16
CA GLN A 36 6.10 9.18 -3.92
C GLN A 36 6.88 7.87 -4.10
N LEU A 37 6.54 7.08 -5.13
CA LEU A 37 7.18 5.81 -5.49
C LEU A 37 7.74 5.88 -6.91
N SER A 38 8.63 6.85 -7.13
CA SER A 38 9.25 7.13 -8.43
C SER A 38 10.06 5.97 -9.02
N VAL A 39 10.59 5.05 -8.21
CA VAL A 39 11.22 3.82 -8.71
C VAL A 39 10.16 2.76 -8.93
N LYS A 40 9.98 2.37 -10.18
CA LYS A 40 9.14 1.22 -10.56
C LYS A 40 9.96 -0.06 -10.47
N LEU A 41 9.50 -1.09 -9.75
CA LEU A 41 10.17 -2.39 -9.73
C LEU A 41 10.13 -3.01 -11.12
N THR A 42 11.28 -3.30 -11.72
CA THR A 42 11.36 -3.92 -13.05
C THR A 42 12.06 -5.27 -13.02
N GLY A 43 12.75 -5.59 -11.92
CA GLY A 43 13.36 -6.90 -11.70
C GLY A 43 14.30 -6.89 -10.50
N SER A 44 15.11 -7.94 -10.36
CA SER A 44 15.99 -8.11 -9.20
C SER A 44 17.08 -7.05 -9.09
N SER A 45 17.49 -6.44 -10.21
CA SER A 45 18.57 -5.44 -10.24
C SER A 45 18.22 -4.16 -9.48
N ASN A 46 16.96 -3.72 -9.54
CA ASN A 46 16.50 -2.52 -8.85
C ASN A 46 15.65 -2.82 -7.60
N TYR A 47 15.45 -4.10 -7.28
CA TYR A 47 14.66 -4.51 -6.11
C TYR A 47 15.14 -3.90 -4.78
N PRO A 48 16.45 -3.86 -4.44
CA PRO A 48 16.89 -3.24 -3.19
C PRO A 48 16.51 -1.77 -3.07
N ILE A 49 16.59 -1.02 -4.17
CA ILE A 49 16.24 0.41 -4.22
C ILE A 49 14.73 0.58 -4.08
N TRP A 50 13.95 -0.18 -4.87
CA TRP A 50 12.49 -0.17 -4.77
C TRP A 50 12.01 -0.51 -3.35
N LYS A 51 12.58 -1.56 -2.75
CA LYS A 51 12.26 -2.00 -1.39
C LYS A 51 12.55 -0.91 -0.38
N ALA A 52 13.71 -0.25 -0.47
CA ALA A 52 14.08 0.84 0.42
C ALA A 52 13.10 2.03 0.29
N GLN A 53 12.69 2.39 -0.93
CA GLN A 53 11.74 3.49 -1.14
C GLN A 53 10.36 3.17 -0.56
N VAL A 54 9.82 1.98 -0.84
CA VAL A 54 8.51 1.57 -0.30
C VAL A 54 8.55 1.48 1.21
N THR A 55 9.56 0.81 1.80
CA THR A 55 9.67 0.71 3.27
C THR A 55 9.80 2.06 3.95
N THR A 56 10.65 2.97 3.42
CA THR A 56 10.79 4.32 3.98
C THR A 56 9.48 5.08 3.96
N LEU A 57 8.74 5.00 2.85
CA LEU A 57 7.42 5.63 2.72
C LEU A 57 6.43 5.07 3.76
N LEU A 58 6.37 3.75 3.91
CA LEU A 58 5.47 3.10 4.85
C LEU A 58 5.81 3.40 6.31
N TYR A 59 7.09 3.48 6.67
CA TYR A 59 7.50 3.94 8.00
C TYR A 59 7.10 5.40 8.23
N GLY A 60 7.26 6.27 7.23
CA GLY A 60 6.87 7.68 7.32
C GLY A 60 5.38 7.91 7.56
N TYR A 61 4.54 6.95 7.17
CA TYR A 61 3.08 6.98 7.36
C TYR A 61 2.58 6.06 8.48
N ASP A 62 3.47 5.37 9.20
CA ASP A 62 3.13 4.37 10.21
C ASP A 62 2.26 3.21 9.68
N LEU A 63 2.55 2.77 8.46
CA LEU A 63 1.80 1.72 7.76
C LEU A 63 2.58 0.40 7.62
N MET A 64 3.81 0.34 8.13
CA MET A 64 4.66 -0.86 8.01
C MET A 64 4.03 -2.08 8.69
N GLY A 65 3.22 -1.88 9.74
CA GLY A 65 2.56 -2.96 10.47
C GLY A 65 1.64 -3.83 9.63
N TYR A 66 1.07 -3.29 8.55
CA TYR A 66 0.27 -4.04 7.57
C TYR A 66 1.12 -4.99 6.73
N ILE A 67 2.40 -4.67 6.53
CA ILE A 67 3.31 -5.41 5.67
C ILE A 67 4.07 -6.48 6.44
N ASP A 68 4.59 -6.16 7.63
CA ASP A 68 5.33 -7.11 8.46
C ASP A 68 4.42 -7.98 9.35
N GLY A 69 3.14 -7.63 9.45
CA GLY A 69 2.15 -8.37 10.23
C GLY A 69 2.12 -8.00 11.72
N SER A 70 2.88 -7.01 12.16
CA SER A 70 2.81 -6.49 13.53
C SER A 70 1.49 -5.77 13.83
N TYR A 71 0.75 -5.36 12.79
CA TYR A 71 -0.61 -4.82 12.89
C TYR A 71 -1.62 -5.74 12.18
N PRO A 72 -2.02 -6.85 12.83
CA PRO A 72 -2.89 -7.86 12.21
C PRO A 72 -4.32 -7.35 11.99
N CYS A 73 -5.01 -7.94 11.02
CA CYS A 73 -6.42 -7.65 10.77
C CYS A 73 -7.25 -7.96 12.01
N PRO A 74 -8.02 -6.98 12.54
CA PRO A 74 -8.83 -7.22 13.72
C PRO A 74 -10.03 -8.12 13.38
N PRO A 75 -10.64 -8.78 14.38
CA PRO A 75 -11.80 -9.65 14.13
C PRO A 75 -12.94 -8.89 13.47
N MET A 76 -13.62 -9.50 12.50
CA MET A 76 -14.79 -8.91 11.83
C MET A 76 -15.95 -8.66 12.80
N LEU A 77 -16.13 -9.55 13.77
CA LEU A 77 -17.20 -9.46 14.77
C LEU A 77 -16.58 -9.35 16.16
N LEU A 78 -17.18 -8.51 17.00
CA LEU A 78 -16.88 -8.41 18.43
C LEU A 78 -18.01 -9.05 19.22
N GLN A 79 -17.66 -9.76 20.29
CA GLN A 79 -18.66 -10.27 21.22
C GLN A 79 -19.07 -9.15 22.17
N GLN A 80 -20.35 -8.77 22.12
CA GLN A 80 -20.90 -7.75 23.01
C GLN A 80 -21.40 -8.41 24.30
N ASN A 81 -22.13 -9.53 24.17
CA ASN A 81 -22.67 -10.35 25.25
C ASN A 81 -22.63 -11.84 24.86
N LYS A 82 -23.05 -12.75 25.75
CA LYS A 82 -23.04 -14.21 25.48
C LYS A 82 -23.75 -14.60 24.18
N ASP A 83 -24.86 -13.95 23.85
CA ASP A 83 -25.71 -14.29 22.70
C ASP A 83 -25.69 -13.21 21.59
N THR A 84 -24.82 -12.21 21.66
CA THR A 84 -24.86 -11.06 20.73
C THR A 84 -23.47 -10.68 20.25
N THR A 85 -23.33 -10.61 18.92
CA THR A 85 -22.14 -10.12 18.22
C THR A 85 -22.44 -8.84 17.45
N ILE A 86 -21.50 -7.92 17.42
CA ILE A 86 -21.59 -6.67 16.64
C ILE A 86 -20.45 -6.61 15.62
N LEU A 87 -20.67 -5.90 14.51
CA LEU A 87 -19.63 -5.69 13.50
C LEU A 87 -18.53 -4.78 14.06
N ASN A 88 -17.28 -5.18 13.90
CA ASN A 88 -16.13 -4.37 14.29
C ASN A 88 -15.89 -3.26 13.26
N PRO A 89 -16.00 -1.97 13.63
CA PRO A 89 -15.68 -0.87 12.72
C PRO A 89 -14.20 -0.88 12.30
N GLU A 90 -13.29 -1.34 13.16
CA GLU A 90 -11.85 -1.39 12.89
C GLU A 90 -11.50 -2.41 11.79
N TYR A 91 -12.26 -3.51 11.68
CA TYR A 91 -12.09 -4.48 10.59
C TYR A 91 -12.28 -3.85 9.22
N LYS A 92 -13.31 -3.02 9.08
CA LYS A 92 -13.61 -2.35 7.83
C LYS A 92 -12.55 -1.30 7.48
N LEU A 93 -12.05 -0.56 8.48
CA LEU A 93 -11.00 0.42 8.28
C LEU A 93 -9.68 -0.25 7.88
N TRP A 94 -9.28 -1.28 8.63
CA TRP A 94 -8.09 -2.08 8.36
C TRP A 94 -8.12 -2.64 6.93
N THR A 95 -9.23 -3.29 6.56
CA THR A 95 -9.40 -3.89 5.23
C THR A 95 -9.27 -2.85 4.12
N ARG A 96 -9.84 -1.65 4.31
CA ARG A 96 -9.72 -0.57 3.32
C ARG A 96 -8.28 -0.08 3.18
N GLN A 97 -7.57 0.09 4.29
CA GLN A 97 -6.17 0.52 4.27
C GLN A 97 -5.25 -0.53 3.62
N ASP A 98 -5.44 -1.82 3.94
CA ASP A 98 -4.70 -2.92 3.33
C ASP A 98 -4.91 -2.97 1.80
N ASN A 99 -6.15 -2.80 1.33
CA ASN A 99 -6.44 -2.75 -0.10
C ASN A 99 -5.77 -1.55 -0.80
N LEU A 100 -5.71 -0.38 -0.16
CA LEU A 100 -5.00 0.79 -0.69
C LEU A 100 -3.49 0.56 -0.77
N LEU A 101 -2.90 -0.06 0.27
CA LEU A 101 -1.49 -0.44 0.29
C LEU A 101 -1.17 -1.43 -0.84
N ARG A 102 -2.00 -2.45 -1.01
CA ARG A 102 -1.87 -3.44 -2.09
C ARG A 102 -1.95 -2.77 -3.46
N ASN A 103 -2.89 -1.84 -3.66
CA ASN A 103 -2.99 -1.08 -4.90
C ASN A 103 -1.74 -0.21 -5.14
N ALA A 104 -1.19 0.42 -4.10
CA ALA A 104 0.03 1.21 -4.22
C ALA A 104 1.25 0.34 -4.59
N ILE A 105 1.39 -0.84 -3.98
CA ILE A 105 2.40 -1.83 -4.38
C ILE A 105 2.20 -2.19 -5.86
N MET A 106 0.98 -2.53 -6.28
CA MET A 106 0.67 -2.88 -7.67
C MET A 106 1.02 -1.77 -8.66
N ALA A 107 0.76 -0.50 -8.30
CA ALA A 107 1.08 0.65 -9.14
C ALA A 107 2.59 0.98 -9.16
N SER A 108 3.35 0.50 -8.17
CA SER A 108 4.81 0.70 -8.07
C SER A 108 5.64 -0.38 -8.76
N VAL A 109 5.02 -1.40 -9.34
CA VAL A 109 5.72 -2.48 -10.06
C VAL A 109 5.46 -2.41 -11.55
N ASP A 110 6.36 -3.00 -12.34
CA ASP A 110 6.17 -3.11 -13.78
C ASP A 110 4.93 -3.92 -14.15
N ALA A 111 4.35 -3.64 -15.32
CA ALA A 111 3.15 -4.33 -15.80
C ALA A 111 3.39 -5.85 -15.91
N THR A 112 4.62 -6.27 -16.17
CA THR A 112 5.03 -7.68 -16.19
C THR A 112 5.01 -8.35 -14.80
N ILE A 113 5.11 -7.56 -13.73
CA ILE A 113 5.14 -8.01 -12.33
C ILE A 113 3.77 -7.84 -11.65
N ALA A 114 2.95 -6.89 -12.12
CA ALA A 114 1.63 -6.60 -11.57
C ALA A 114 0.73 -7.84 -11.37
N PRO A 115 0.73 -8.87 -12.25
CA PRO A 115 -0.05 -10.09 -12.01
C PRO A 115 0.31 -10.83 -10.71
N THR A 116 1.57 -10.81 -10.28
CA THR A 116 2.02 -11.40 -9.01
C THR A 116 1.45 -10.67 -7.80
N VAL A 117 1.25 -9.36 -7.91
CA VAL A 117 0.59 -8.56 -6.87
C VAL A 117 -0.92 -8.74 -6.93
N ALA A 118 -1.49 -8.82 -8.13
CA ALA A 118 -2.92 -8.97 -8.37
C ALA A 118 -3.48 -10.32 -7.87
N SER A 119 -2.66 -11.36 -7.73
CA SER A 119 -3.07 -12.65 -7.17
C SER A 119 -3.01 -12.72 -5.64
N ALA A 120 -2.33 -11.77 -4.98
CA ALA A 120 -2.28 -11.69 -3.52
C ALA A 120 -3.62 -11.19 -2.94
N THR A 121 -4.01 -11.68 -1.77
CA THR A 121 -5.24 -11.26 -1.07
C THR A 121 -5.03 -10.13 -0.06
N SER A 122 -3.77 -9.84 0.31
CA SER A 122 -3.40 -8.74 1.21
C SER A 122 -2.12 -8.03 0.75
N ALA A 123 -1.86 -6.84 1.28
CA ALA A 123 -0.62 -6.12 1.03
C ALA A 123 0.61 -6.90 1.56
N GLN A 124 0.48 -7.55 2.72
CA GLN A 124 1.49 -8.46 3.26
C GLN A 124 1.82 -9.59 2.28
N GLN A 125 0.80 -10.29 1.75
CA GLN A 125 1.05 -11.40 0.83
C GLN A 125 1.70 -10.91 -0.47
N ALA A 126 1.27 -9.76 -1.00
CA ALA A 126 1.91 -9.14 -2.16
C ALA A 126 3.39 -8.86 -1.88
N TRP A 127 3.70 -8.26 -0.73
CA TRP A 127 5.06 -7.95 -0.31
C TRP A 127 5.93 -9.19 -0.18
N VAL A 128 5.44 -10.24 0.48
CA VAL A 128 6.14 -11.52 0.64
C VAL A 128 6.43 -12.17 -0.70
N SER A 129 5.48 -12.17 -1.63
CA SER A 129 5.66 -12.72 -2.98
C SER A 129 6.78 -11.99 -3.74
N LEU A 130 6.77 -10.65 -3.72
CA LEU A 130 7.84 -9.85 -4.34
C LEU A 130 9.19 -10.07 -3.65
N ASN A 131 9.22 -10.08 -2.32
CA ASN A 131 10.43 -10.31 -1.54
C ASN A 131 11.03 -11.69 -1.84
N THR A 132 10.21 -12.74 -1.91
CA THR A 132 10.68 -14.09 -2.23
C THR A 132 11.24 -14.18 -3.65
N THR A 133 10.57 -13.52 -4.60
CA THR A 133 10.94 -13.56 -6.03
C THR A 133 12.23 -12.80 -6.32
N TYR A 134 12.41 -11.62 -5.70
CA TYR A 134 13.48 -10.69 -6.09
C TYR A 134 14.59 -10.52 -5.04
N SER A 135 14.43 -11.00 -3.81
CA SER A 135 15.50 -10.97 -2.79
C SER A 135 16.51 -12.12 -2.90
N THR A 136 16.27 -13.13 -3.75
CA THR A 136 17.06 -14.37 -3.81
C THR A 136 18.31 -14.32 -4.70
N ILE A 137 18.81 -13.14 -5.07
CA ILE A 137 20.09 -12.99 -5.77
C ILE A 137 21.16 -12.43 -4.81
N SER A 138 21.52 -13.21 -3.80
CA SER A 138 22.82 -13.04 -3.12
C SER A 138 23.51 -14.37 -2.72
N CYS A 139 22.87 -15.53 -2.92
CA CYS A 139 23.50 -16.84 -2.72
C CYS A 139 23.21 -17.80 -3.89
N LYS A 140 23.54 -17.42 -5.12
CA LYS A 140 23.78 -18.37 -6.20
C LYS A 140 24.97 -17.90 -7.03
N ASN A 141 26.17 -18.08 -6.48
CA ASN A 141 27.41 -18.28 -7.23
C ASN A 141 28.46 -18.85 -6.27
N SER A 142 28.61 -20.17 -6.27
CA SER A 142 29.87 -20.91 -6.11
C SER A 142 29.55 -22.36 -5.75
N HIS A 143 30.28 -23.30 -6.36
CA HIS A 143 30.21 -24.76 -6.27
C HIS A 143 29.31 -25.38 -7.37
N GLY A 144 29.85 -26.02 -8.40
CA GLY A 144 31.22 -26.45 -8.59
C GLY A 144 31.55 -26.88 -10.01
N LYS A 145 32.86 -27.03 -10.19
CA LYS A 145 33.66 -27.57 -11.30
C LYS A 145 32.92 -28.31 -12.42
#